data_AF-A0A2T1NC98-F1
#
_entry.id   AF-A0A2T1NC98-F1
#
_cell.length_a   1.000
_cell.length_b   1.000
_cell.length_c   1.000
_cell.angle_alpha   90.00
_cell.angle_beta   90.00
_cell.angle_gamma   90.00
#
_symmetry.space_group_name_H-M   'P 1'
#
loop_
_entity.id
_entity.type
_entity.pdbx_description
1 polymer ?
#
loop_
_entity_poly.entity_id
_entity_poly.type
_entity_poly.pdbx_seq_one_letter_code
_entity_poly.pdbx_strand_id
1 'polypeptide(L)'
;MYAIVEIAGHQFKVEKDQKVFVNRLATEEGKSVSFDNVLLIADGDNITVGAPAIDGAQVSAKVSKHLKGDKVIVFKKKRRKGYRVKNGHRQYLTEIVIGDILTSGAKKTEKSEKAAPKKETKAAAPKAKTTKKASSKGDDLKKVEGIGPKIAETLAEAGITTFAQLAKTDAAKIAEIISDVRGNHVTDTWPAQAQLAADGKWDELKKWQDELDGGKA
;
A
#
# COMPACT_ATOMS: atom_id res chain seq x y z
N MET A 1 -25.12 -0.59 21.26
CA MET A 1 -23.84 0.02 20.86
C MET A 1 -23.83 0.57 19.43
N TYR A 2 -23.46 1.84 19.24
CA TYR A 2 -23.04 2.41 17.95
C TYR A 2 -21.80 3.29 18.13
N ALA A 3 -21.10 3.60 17.03
CA ALA A 3 -19.99 4.57 17.03
C ALA A 3 -20.17 5.63 15.93
N ILE A 4 -19.50 6.77 16.09
CA ILE A 4 -19.26 7.73 15.02
C ILE A 4 -17.77 7.64 14.68
N VAL A 5 -17.47 7.24 13.45
CA VAL A 5 -16.11 6.98 12.95
C VAL A 5 -15.84 7.82 11.71
N GLU A 6 -14.63 8.35 11.59
CA GLU A 6 -14.17 9.01 10.37
C GLU A 6 -13.63 7.98 9.37
N ILE A 7 -14.23 7.91 8.18
CA ILE A 7 -13.80 7.03 7.09
C ILE A 7 -13.60 7.89 5.85
N ALA A 8 -12.34 7.99 5.39
CA ALA A 8 -11.95 8.69 4.17
C ALA A 8 -12.53 10.13 4.06
N GLY A 9 -12.37 10.90 5.15
CA GLY A 9 -12.73 12.32 5.24
C GLY A 9 -14.19 12.63 5.57
N HIS A 10 -15.01 11.62 5.87
CA HIS A 10 -16.40 11.80 6.29
C HIS A 10 -16.72 10.98 7.55
N GLN A 11 -17.60 11.53 8.39
CA GLN A 11 -18.07 10.85 9.60
C GLN A 11 -19.28 9.98 9.27
N PHE A 12 -19.27 8.74 9.74
CA PHE A 12 -20.37 7.78 9.60
C PHE A 12 -20.81 7.29 10.98
N LYS A 13 -22.13 7.29 11.23
CA LYS A 13 -22.71 6.49 12.31
C LYS A 13 -22.67 5.02 11.88
N VAL A 14 -22.04 4.17 12.68
CA VAL A 14 -21.84 2.74 12.41
C VAL A 14 -22.32 1.87 13.57
N GLU A 15 -22.98 0.78 13.23
CA GLU A 15 -23.43 -0.29 14.12
C GLU A 15 -22.82 -1.62 13.65
N LYS A 16 -22.69 -2.60 14.55
CA LYS A 16 -22.13 -3.92 14.24
C LYS A 16 -22.96 -4.62 13.15
N ASP A 17 -22.27 -5.31 12.24
CA ASP A 17 -22.81 -6.00 11.05
C ASP A 17 -23.53 -5.08 10.04
N GLN A 18 -23.52 -3.76 10.24
CA GLN A 18 -24.10 -2.79 9.33
C GLN A 18 -23.32 -2.70 8.01
N LYS A 19 -24.04 -2.57 6.90
CA LYS A 19 -23.49 -2.23 5.59
C LYS A 19 -23.47 -0.72 5.39
N VAL A 20 -22.31 -0.18 5.03
CA VAL A 20 -22.12 1.25 4.80
C VAL A 20 -21.40 1.47 3.47
N PHE A 21 -21.85 2.46 2.69
CA PHE A 21 -21.16 2.92 1.50
C PHE A 21 -20.27 4.10 1.86
N VAL A 22 -18.97 3.95 1.65
CA VAL A 22 -17.95 4.95 1.96
C VAL A 22 -17.22 5.39 0.69
N ASN A 23 -16.47 6.50 0.79
CA ASN A 23 -15.56 6.93 -0.27
C ASN A 23 -14.58 5.79 -0.63
N ARG A 24 -14.11 5.79 -1.89
CA ARG A 24 -13.31 4.70 -2.43
C ARG A 24 -12.04 4.42 -1.59
N LEU A 25 -11.98 3.23 -1.01
CA LEU A 25 -10.80 2.71 -0.32
C LEU A 25 -9.83 2.04 -1.31
N ALA A 26 -8.53 2.10 -1.00
CA ALA A 26 -7.47 1.44 -1.76
C ALA A 26 -7.42 -0.08 -1.53
N THR A 27 -7.95 -0.56 -0.39
CA THR A 27 -7.95 -1.97 0.00
C THR A 27 -8.78 -2.84 -0.96
N GLU A 28 -8.29 -4.03 -1.27
CA GLU A 28 -8.98 -5.01 -2.13
C GLU A 28 -10.26 -5.59 -1.49
N GLU A 29 -11.13 -6.15 -2.32
CA GLU A 29 -12.36 -6.80 -1.89
C GLU A 29 -12.09 -8.04 -1.03
N GLY A 30 -12.94 -8.27 -0.02
CA GLY A 30 -12.81 -9.39 0.91
C GLY A 30 -11.77 -9.22 2.01
N LYS A 31 -10.89 -8.21 1.95
CA LYS A 31 -9.92 -7.91 3.02
C LYS A 31 -10.55 -7.08 4.14
N SER A 32 -9.97 -7.18 5.34
CA SER A 32 -10.34 -6.36 6.49
C SER A 32 -9.61 -5.01 6.48
N VAL A 33 -10.24 -4.00 7.07
CA VAL A 33 -9.73 -2.65 7.29
C VAL A 33 -10.08 -2.24 8.72
N SER A 34 -9.17 -1.55 9.40
CA SER A 34 -9.41 -0.93 10.71
C SER A 34 -9.45 0.59 10.58
N PHE A 35 -10.27 1.23 11.41
CA PHE A 35 -10.40 2.68 11.50
C PHE A 35 -10.16 3.11 12.94
N ASP A 36 -9.11 3.91 13.13
CA ASP A 36 -8.65 4.34 14.45
C ASP A 36 -9.30 5.67 14.90
N ASN A 37 -9.76 6.48 13.94
CA ASN A 37 -10.43 7.77 14.21
C ASN A 37 -11.89 7.58 14.64
N VAL A 38 -12.11 7.09 15.86
CA VAL A 38 -13.42 6.98 16.48
C VAL A 38 -13.70 8.22 17.35
N LEU A 39 -14.75 8.96 17.03
CA LEU A 39 -15.06 10.26 17.63
C LEU A 39 -16.07 10.16 18.78
N LEU A 40 -16.98 9.18 18.71
CA LEU A 40 -18.01 8.94 19.71
C LEU A 40 -18.33 7.46 19.75
N ILE A 41 -18.55 6.91 20.94
CA ILE A 41 -19.13 5.59 21.17
C ILE A 41 -20.32 5.74 22.11
N ALA A 42 -21.45 5.16 21.74
CA ALA A 42 -22.65 5.14 22.58
C ALA A 42 -23.10 3.70 22.81
N ASP A 43 -23.22 3.31 24.07
CA ASP A 43 -23.79 2.03 24.48
C ASP A 43 -24.91 2.20 25.50
N GLY A 44 -26.14 2.18 25.00
CA GLY A 44 -27.33 2.56 25.76
C GLY A 44 -27.21 4.02 26.20
N ASP A 45 -27.31 4.23 27.51
CA ASP A 45 -27.21 5.55 28.15
C ASP A 45 -25.75 6.02 28.33
N ASN A 46 -24.76 5.14 28.16
CA ASN A 46 -23.35 5.49 28.29
C ASN A 46 -22.82 6.05 26.96
N ILE A 47 -22.56 7.36 26.92
CA ILE A 47 -22.01 8.05 25.74
C ILE A 47 -20.60 8.56 26.06
N THR A 48 -19.60 7.99 25.39
CA THR A 48 -18.21 8.44 25.42
C THR A 48 -17.96 9.32 24.19
N VAL A 49 -17.47 10.54 24.41
CA VAL A 49 -17.15 11.51 23.36
C VAL A 49 -15.65 11.80 23.39
N GLY A 50 -15.01 11.74 22.22
CA GLY A 50 -13.58 12.01 22.04
C GLY A 50 -13.25 13.50 21.97
N ALA A 51 -11.97 13.83 22.20
CA ALA A 51 -11.46 15.20 22.16
C ALA A 51 -9.99 15.23 21.67
N PRO A 52 -9.73 15.09 20.35
CA PRO A 52 -10.68 15.06 19.23
C PRO A 52 -11.24 13.67 18.90
N ALA A 53 -10.55 12.60 19.28
CA ALA A 53 -10.95 11.20 19.12
C ALA A 53 -10.88 10.47 20.47
N ILE A 54 -11.36 9.22 20.52
CA ILE A 54 -11.28 8.37 21.72
C ILE A 54 -10.02 7.52 21.63
N ASP A 55 -9.07 7.73 22.55
CA ASP A 55 -7.79 7.03 22.54
C ASP A 55 -7.95 5.51 22.72
N GLY A 56 -7.38 4.75 21.78
CA GLY A 56 -7.41 3.28 21.81
C GLY A 56 -8.74 2.65 21.43
N ALA A 57 -9.72 3.45 20.97
CA ALA A 57 -10.89 2.93 20.29
C ALA A 57 -10.56 2.55 18.84
N GLN A 58 -11.23 1.54 18.30
CA GLN A 58 -11.01 1.10 16.92
C GLN A 58 -12.26 0.43 16.35
N VAL A 59 -12.63 0.76 15.11
CA VAL A 59 -13.69 0.06 14.37
C VAL A 59 -13.05 -0.86 13.34
N SER A 60 -13.34 -2.15 13.42
CA SER A 60 -12.97 -3.12 12.40
C SER A 60 -14.08 -3.25 11.35
N ALA A 61 -13.71 -3.43 10.08
CA ALA A 61 -14.63 -3.63 8.98
C ALA A 61 -14.06 -4.57 7.93
N LYS A 62 -14.92 -5.13 7.08
CA LYS A 62 -14.55 -5.94 5.92
C LYS A 62 -15.03 -5.28 4.65
N VAL A 63 -14.16 -5.13 3.66
CA VAL A 63 -14.54 -4.66 2.32
C VAL A 63 -15.39 -5.74 1.66
N SER A 64 -16.66 -5.44 1.37
CA SER A 64 -17.54 -6.38 0.67
C SER A 64 -17.31 -6.32 -0.83
N LYS A 65 -17.38 -5.12 -1.43
CA LYS A 65 -17.14 -4.89 -2.86
C LYS A 65 -16.89 -3.42 -3.17
N HIS A 66 -16.33 -3.16 -4.35
CA HIS A 66 -16.16 -1.85 -4.94
C HIS A 66 -17.20 -1.61 -6.03
N LEU A 67 -17.83 -0.43 -6.01
CA LEU A 67 -18.90 -0.12 -6.98
C LEU A 67 -18.84 1.31 -7.50
N LYS A 68 -19.65 1.56 -8.53
CA LYS A 68 -19.96 2.90 -9.02
C LYS A 68 -21.37 3.27 -8.56
N GLY A 69 -21.49 4.35 -7.79
CA GLY A 69 -22.77 4.91 -7.40
C GLY A 69 -23.57 5.42 -8.60
N ASP A 70 -24.75 5.95 -8.33
CA ASP A 70 -25.69 6.38 -9.38
C ASP A 70 -25.14 7.47 -10.29
N LYS A 71 -25.69 7.53 -11.51
CA LYS A 71 -25.23 8.47 -12.52
C LYS A 71 -25.81 9.86 -12.23
N VAL A 72 -25.00 10.71 -11.60
CA VAL A 72 -25.31 12.15 -11.47
C VAL A 72 -25.10 12.83 -12.82
N ILE A 73 -26.14 13.49 -13.34
CA ILE A 73 -26.07 14.22 -14.61
C ILE A 73 -25.64 15.66 -14.33
N VAL A 74 -24.38 15.96 -14.67
CA VAL A 74 -23.83 17.32 -14.62
C VAL A 74 -24.23 18.07 -15.89
N PHE A 75 -25.28 18.88 -15.79
CA PHE A 75 -25.80 19.68 -16.89
C PHE A 75 -25.44 21.17 -16.73
N LYS A 76 -24.66 21.71 -17.66
CA LYS A 76 -24.25 23.13 -17.69
C LYS A 76 -24.88 23.81 -18.90
N LYS A 77 -25.61 24.91 -18.72
CA LYS A 77 -26.27 25.67 -19.81
C LYS A 77 -26.16 27.16 -19.57
N LYS A 78 -25.80 27.95 -20.60
CA LYS A 78 -25.88 29.43 -20.58
C LYS A 78 -27.00 29.90 -21.50
N ARG A 79 -27.92 30.72 -20.98
CA ARG A 79 -29.08 31.26 -21.73
C ARG A 79 -28.59 32.11 -22.92
N ARG A 80 -29.20 31.93 -24.11
CA ARG A 80 -28.91 32.70 -25.35
C ARG A 80 -27.42 32.67 -25.82
N LYS A 81 -26.60 31.72 -25.37
CA LYS A 81 -25.17 31.61 -25.77
C LYS A 81 -24.80 30.30 -26.49
N GLY A 82 -25.79 29.49 -26.89
CA GLY A 82 -25.58 28.16 -27.50
C GLY A 82 -25.01 27.09 -26.55
N TYR A 83 -24.16 27.48 -25.60
CA TYR A 83 -23.49 26.62 -24.64
C TYR A 83 -24.46 25.78 -23.81
N ARG A 84 -24.41 24.46 -24.05
CA ARG A 84 -25.15 23.42 -23.34
C ARG A 84 -24.30 22.14 -23.33
N VAL A 85 -23.86 21.71 -22.15
CA VAL A 85 -23.04 20.50 -21.93
C VAL A 85 -23.78 19.57 -20.97
N LYS A 86 -23.85 18.28 -21.29
CA LYS A 86 -24.49 17.24 -20.47
C LYS A 86 -23.52 16.08 -20.24
N ASN A 87 -22.82 16.09 -19.12
CA ASN A 87 -21.89 15.04 -18.76
C ASN A 87 -22.51 14.14 -17.67
N GLY A 88 -22.13 12.87 -17.62
CA GLY A 88 -22.49 11.97 -16.53
C GLY A 88 -21.29 11.74 -15.63
N HIS A 89 -21.45 11.95 -14.33
CA HIS A 89 -20.52 11.47 -13.30
C HIS A 89 -21.08 10.20 -12.65
N ARG A 90 -20.19 9.31 -12.20
CA ARG A 90 -20.53 8.20 -11.29
C ARG A 90 -19.43 8.11 -10.26
N GLN A 91 -19.76 8.33 -8.99
CA GLN A 91 -18.79 8.28 -7.91
C GLN A 91 -18.33 6.84 -7.67
N TYR A 92 -17.02 6.64 -7.46
CA TYR A 92 -16.49 5.36 -7.00
C TYR A 92 -16.70 5.26 -5.48
N LEU A 93 -17.32 4.17 -5.04
CA LEU A 93 -17.64 3.89 -3.65
C LEU A 93 -17.15 2.49 -3.27
N THR A 94 -17.01 2.27 -1.97
CA THR A 94 -16.70 0.97 -1.39
C THR A 94 -17.84 0.57 -0.44
N GLU A 95 -18.42 -0.62 -0.62
CA GLU A 95 -19.34 -1.22 0.36
C GLU A 95 -18.49 -1.93 1.42
N ILE A 96 -18.60 -1.48 2.67
CA ILE A 96 -17.99 -2.14 3.83
C ILE A 96 -19.08 -2.76 4.71
N VAL A 97 -18.77 -3.88 5.34
CA VAL A 97 -19.53 -4.45 6.46
C VAL A 97 -18.75 -4.15 7.73
N ILE A 98 -19.39 -3.51 8.70
CA ILE A 98 -18.80 -3.20 10.00
C ILE A 98 -18.72 -4.49 10.82
N GLY A 99 -17.57 -4.78 11.40
CA GLY A 99 -17.36 -5.89 12.32
C GLY A 99 -17.52 -5.42 13.76
N ASP A 100 -16.46 -5.57 14.55
CA ASP A 100 -16.43 -5.19 15.96
C ASP A 100 -15.99 -3.74 16.18
N ILE A 101 -16.58 -3.12 17.20
CA ILE A 101 -16.24 -1.79 17.72
C ILE A 101 -15.54 -1.98 19.06
N LEU A 102 -14.28 -1.58 19.16
CA LEU A 102 -13.46 -1.67 20.36
C LEU A 102 -13.48 -0.32 21.11
N THR A 103 -13.73 -0.35 22.42
CA THR A 103 -13.98 0.85 23.24
C THR A 103 -12.73 1.40 23.93
N SER A 104 -11.83 0.54 24.39
CA SER A 104 -10.49 0.88 24.84
C SER A 104 -9.64 -0.40 24.99
N GLY A 105 -8.32 -0.28 24.78
CA GLY A 105 -7.38 -1.28 25.29
C GLY A 105 -7.19 -2.57 24.48
N ALA A 106 -7.17 -2.50 23.14
CA ALA A 106 -6.46 -3.52 22.35
C ALA A 106 -5.03 -3.04 22.04
N LYS A 107 -4.04 -3.74 22.59
CA LYS A 107 -2.61 -3.54 22.34
C LYS A 107 -2.35 -3.50 20.82
N LYS A 108 -1.48 -2.59 20.34
CA LYS A 108 -0.95 -2.64 18.96
C LYS A 108 -0.29 -4.00 18.72
N THR A 109 -1.02 -4.92 18.09
CA THR A 109 -0.47 -6.14 17.50
C THR A 109 -0.28 -5.93 16.01
N GLU A 110 0.90 -6.29 15.54
CA GLU A 110 1.42 -5.95 14.23
C GLU A 110 0.73 -6.73 13.10
N LYS A 111 0.72 -6.10 11.91
CA LYS A 111 0.82 -6.72 10.58
C LYS A 111 0.30 -8.16 10.44
N SER A 112 -0.96 -8.28 10.02
CA SER A 112 -1.57 -9.53 9.56
C SER A 112 -1.06 -9.97 8.17
N GLU A 113 0.23 -10.31 8.05
CA GLU A 113 0.75 -11.02 6.87
C GLU A 113 0.62 -12.55 7.03
N LYS A 114 -0.61 -13.07 6.83
CA LYS A 114 -0.87 -14.35 6.15
C LYS A 114 -2.37 -14.63 6.02
N ALA A 115 -2.91 -14.30 4.85
CA ALA A 115 -4.13 -14.92 4.33
C ALA A 115 -3.80 -15.53 2.97
N ALA A 116 -3.35 -16.79 2.98
CA ALA A 116 -3.15 -17.57 1.76
C ALA A 116 -4.52 -18.07 1.25
N PRO A 117 -5.00 -17.66 0.05
CA PRO A 117 -6.22 -18.21 -0.50
C PRO A 117 -5.95 -19.63 -1.03
N LYS A 118 -6.54 -20.65 -0.38
CA LYS A 118 -6.81 -21.92 -1.06
C LYS A 118 -7.67 -21.64 -2.28
N LYS A 119 -7.21 -22.04 -3.47
CA LYS A 119 -8.05 -22.15 -4.66
C LYS A 119 -7.98 -23.58 -5.18
N GLU A 120 -9.03 -24.35 -4.95
CA GLU A 120 -9.22 -25.62 -5.64
C GLU A 120 -9.80 -25.35 -7.03
N THR A 121 -9.10 -25.78 -8.07
CA THR A 121 -9.71 -26.45 -9.22
C THR A 121 -8.69 -27.37 -9.90
N LYS A 122 -9.00 -28.68 -9.92
CA LYS A 122 -8.50 -29.65 -10.90
C LYS A 122 -9.09 -29.27 -12.28
N ALA A 123 -8.58 -29.59 -13.46
CA ALA A 123 -7.43 -30.36 -13.96
C ALA A 123 -6.92 -29.66 -15.27
N ALA A 124 -5.86 -30.03 -16.00
CA ALA A 124 -5.12 -31.29 -16.07
C ALA A 124 -3.63 -31.07 -16.46
N ALA A 125 -2.80 -32.09 -16.22
CA ALA A 125 -1.39 -32.20 -16.64
C ALA A 125 -1.28 -32.87 -18.04
N PRO A 126 -0.10 -33.19 -18.63
CA PRO A 126 1.31 -33.07 -18.17
C PRO A 126 2.24 -32.44 -19.27
N LYS A 127 3.60 -32.45 -19.29
CA LYS A 127 4.68 -33.11 -18.50
C LYS A 127 5.86 -32.14 -18.22
N ALA A 128 6.42 -32.26 -17.01
CA ALA A 128 7.84 -32.17 -16.63
C ALA A 128 8.90 -31.39 -17.46
N LYS A 129 9.61 -30.48 -16.76
CA LYS A 129 10.97 -30.79 -16.27
C LYS A 129 11.30 -30.04 -14.98
N THR A 130 11.70 -30.80 -13.96
CA THR A 130 12.13 -30.32 -12.63
C THR A 130 13.62 -30.02 -12.61
N THR A 131 14.01 -28.96 -11.90
CA THR A 131 15.29 -28.91 -11.16
C THR A 131 15.13 -28.08 -9.89
N LYS A 132 15.23 -28.72 -8.71
CA LYS A 132 15.60 -28.03 -7.47
C LYS A 132 17.10 -27.71 -7.54
N LYS A 133 17.53 -26.48 -7.22
CA LYS A 133 18.90 -26.26 -6.73
C LYS A 133 19.04 -25.00 -5.88
N ALA A 134 19.67 -25.18 -4.72
CA ALA A 134 20.41 -24.23 -3.91
C ALA A 134 19.79 -22.87 -3.51
N SER A 135 19.85 -22.62 -2.20
CA SER A 135 20.01 -21.29 -1.62
C SER A 135 21.21 -20.57 -2.25
N SER A 136 20.97 -19.49 -3.00
CA SER A 136 22.01 -18.56 -3.44
C SER A 136 22.32 -17.55 -2.33
N LYS A 137 23.61 -17.41 -2.00
CA LYS A 137 24.12 -16.33 -1.15
C LYS A 137 24.10 -15.01 -1.92
N GLY A 138 22.95 -14.35 -1.94
CA GLY A 138 22.80 -13.01 -2.53
C GLY A 138 22.12 -12.07 -1.55
N ASP A 139 22.54 -10.82 -1.55
CA ASP A 139 21.91 -9.76 -0.77
C ASP A 139 20.70 -9.19 -1.51
N ASP A 140 19.73 -8.66 -0.77
CA ASP A 140 18.56 -8.01 -1.37
C ASP A 140 18.91 -6.56 -1.79
N LEU A 141 19.48 -6.43 -2.98
CA LEU A 141 19.92 -5.15 -3.55
C LEU A 141 18.81 -4.07 -3.62
N LYS A 142 17.53 -4.46 -3.52
CA LYS A 142 16.36 -3.56 -3.48
C LYS A 142 16.30 -2.67 -2.23
N LYS A 143 17.17 -2.89 -1.24
CA LYS A 143 17.32 -2.01 -0.07
C LYS A 143 18.12 -0.73 -0.38
N VAL A 144 18.79 -0.67 -1.52
CA VAL A 144 19.39 0.57 -2.04
C VAL A 144 18.30 1.34 -2.78
N GLU A 145 18.16 2.62 -2.47
CA GLU A 145 17.15 3.50 -3.07
C GLU A 145 17.41 3.67 -4.57
N GLY A 146 16.35 3.59 -5.38
CA GLY A 146 16.45 3.59 -6.84
C GLY A 146 16.63 2.20 -7.47
N ILE A 147 17.07 1.17 -6.72
CA ILE A 147 17.20 -0.20 -7.25
C ILE A 147 15.85 -0.93 -7.24
N GLY A 148 15.09 -0.76 -8.32
CA GLY A 148 13.85 -1.49 -8.57
C GLY A 148 14.06 -2.97 -8.97
N PRO A 149 13.00 -3.80 -9.00
CA PRO A 149 13.11 -5.24 -9.28
C PRO A 149 13.85 -5.59 -10.58
N LYS A 150 13.59 -4.86 -11.68
CA LYS A 150 14.25 -5.06 -12.97
C LYS A 150 15.73 -4.70 -12.96
N ILE A 151 16.11 -3.70 -12.15
CA ILE A 151 17.50 -3.28 -11.98
C ILE A 151 18.25 -4.34 -11.16
N ALA A 152 17.63 -4.87 -10.11
CA ALA A 152 18.18 -5.99 -9.34
C ALA A 152 18.33 -7.26 -10.20
N GLU A 153 17.40 -7.52 -11.13
CA GLU A 153 17.51 -8.61 -12.13
C GLU A 153 18.70 -8.39 -13.08
N THR A 154 18.82 -7.23 -13.74
CA THR A 154 19.94 -6.95 -14.65
C THR A 154 21.31 -6.90 -13.96
N LEU A 155 21.38 -6.41 -12.71
CA LEU A 155 22.60 -6.44 -11.91
C LEU A 155 23.00 -7.88 -11.53
N ALA A 156 22.02 -8.73 -11.20
CA ALA A 156 22.27 -10.15 -10.92
C ALA A 156 22.71 -10.92 -12.17
N GLU A 157 22.17 -10.60 -13.35
CA GLU A 157 22.63 -11.13 -14.65
C GLU A 157 24.07 -10.69 -14.96
N ALA A 158 24.45 -9.46 -14.60
CA ALA A 158 25.82 -8.96 -14.65
C ALA A 158 26.75 -9.51 -13.53
N GLY A 159 26.25 -10.40 -12.66
CA GLY A 159 27.01 -11.04 -11.58
C GLY A 159 27.14 -10.22 -10.29
N ILE A 160 26.54 -9.03 -10.21
CA ILE A 160 26.47 -8.19 -9.02
C ILE A 160 25.31 -8.69 -8.16
N THR A 161 25.62 -9.48 -7.13
CA THR A 161 24.63 -10.22 -6.32
C THR A 161 24.73 -9.94 -4.82
N THR A 162 25.69 -9.12 -4.40
CA THR A 162 25.92 -8.74 -3.00
C THR A 162 26.19 -7.24 -2.85
N PHE A 163 25.88 -6.67 -1.69
CA PHE A 163 26.15 -5.24 -1.42
C PHE A 163 27.65 -4.93 -1.56
N ALA A 164 28.51 -5.85 -1.12
CA ALA A 164 29.96 -5.73 -1.23
C ALA A 164 30.51 -5.80 -2.67
N GLN A 165 29.75 -6.34 -3.64
CA GLN A 165 30.08 -6.27 -5.07
C GLN A 165 29.58 -4.97 -5.68
N LEU A 166 28.36 -4.53 -5.33
CA LEU A 166 27.78 -3.28 -5.80
C LEU A 166 28.59 -2.07 -5.33
N ALA A 167 29.03 -2.05 -4.06
CA ALA A 167 29.89 -1.01 -3.49
C ALA A 167 31.27 -0.88 -4.14
N LYS A 168 31.78 -1.97 -4.73
CA LYS A 168 33.07 -2.02 -5.44
C LYS A 168 32.96 -1.71 -6.94
N THR A 169 31.74 -1.51 -7.44
CA THR A 169 31.50 -1.23 -8.86
C THR A 169 31.26 0.26 -9.03
N ASP A 170 32.00 0.89 -9.96
CA ASP A 170 31.86 2.33 -10.23
C ASP A 170 30.46 2.67 -10.75
N ALA A 171 29.89 3.80 -10.31
CA ALA A 171 28.57 4.26 -10.71
C ALA A 171 28.39 4.34 -12.25
N ALA A 172 29.44 4.68 -12.99
CA ALA A 172 29.43 4.71 -14.46
C ALA A 172 29.26 3.31 -15.09
N LYS A 173 29.90 2.27 -14.53
CA LYS A 173 29.76 0.88 -15.00
C LYS A 173 28.38 0.33 -14.68
N ILE A 174 27.84 0.71 -13.51
CA ILE A 174 26.45 0.40 -13.13
C ILE A 174 25.48 1.02 -14.13
N ALA A 175 25.67 2.29 -14.51
CA ALA A 175 24.86 2.97 -15.52
C ALA A 175 24.91 2.29 -16.90
N GLU A 176 26.08 1.81 -17.32
CA GLU A 176 26.26 1.08 -18.58
C GLU A 176 25.50 -0.26 -18.57
N ILE A 177 25.60 -1.04 -17.48
CA ILE A 177 24.90 -2.32 -17.29
C ILE A 177 23.38 -2.17 -17.36
N ILE A 178 22.83 -1.05 -16.89
CA ILE A 178 21.38 -0.80 -16.84
C ILE A 178 20.86 0.07 -18.00
N SER A 179 21.70 0.38 -19.00
CA SER A 179 21.36 1.32 -20.08
C SER A 179 20.09 0.93 -20.87
N ASP A 180 19.85 -0.37 -21.04
CA ASP A 180 18.65 -0.91 -21.69
C ASP A 180 17.39 -0.89 -20.79
N VAL A 181 17.53 -0.60 -19.49
CA VAL A 181 16.41 -0.52 -18.56
C VAL A 181 15.71 0.82 -18.70
N ARG A 182 14.53 0.84 -19.32
CA ARG A 182 13.70 2.05 -19.49
C ARG A 182 13.43 2.79 -18.16
N GLY A 183 14.02 3.97 -18.00
CA GLY A 183 13.81 4.90 -16.89
C GLY A 183 14.83 6.03 -16.89
N ASN A 184 14.73 6.94 -15.92
CA ASN A 184 15.79 7.90 -15.60
C ASN A 184 16.38 7.50 -14.26
N HIS A 185 17.49 6.76 -14.29
CA HIS A 185 18.11 6.18 -13.09
C HIS A 185 19.30 7.03 -12.66
N VAL A 186 19.40 7.32 -11.37
CA VAL A 186 20.56 8.00 -10.77
C VAL A 186 21.40 6.96 -10.06
N THR A 187 22.53 6.58 -10.64
CA THR A 187 23.41 5.52 -10.12
C THR A 187 24.49 6.03 -9.18
N ASP A 188 24.64 7.36 -9.05
CA ASP A 188 25.76 8.02 -8.36
C ASP A 188 25.84 7.65 -6.86
N THR A 189 24.69 7.49 -6.20
CA THR A 189 24.61 7.15 -4.77
C THR A 189 24.62 5.64 -4.49
N TRP A 190 24.42 4.78 -5.49
CA TRP A 190 24.24 3.34 -5.27
C TRP A 190 25.48 2.63 -4.68
N PRO A 191 26.73 2.90 -5.10
CA PRO A 191 27.90 2.27 -4.49
C PRO A 191 28.05 2.64 -3.01
N ALA A 192 27.78 3.89 -2.66
CA ALA A 192 27.91 4.38 -1.28
C ALA A 192 26.77 3.88 -0.37
N GLN A 193 25.53 3.82 -0.89
CA GLN A 193 24.43 3.16 -0.18
C GLN A 193 24.69 1.66 0.02
N ALA A 194 25.25 1.00 -1.00
CA ALA A 194 25.64 -0.41 -0.92
C ALA A 194 26.77 -0.63 0.10
N GLN A 195 27.71 0.31 0.26
CA GLN A 195 28.74 0.24 1.29
C GLN A 195 28.13 0.26 2.69
N LEU A 196 27.21 1.19 2.99
CA LEU A 196 26.50 1.24 4.28
C LEU A 196 25.64 -0.01 4.53
N ALA A 197 25.02 -0.56 3.49
CA ALA A 197 24.27 -1.82 3.56
C ALA A 197 25.19 -3.04 3.83
N ALA A 198 26.38 -3.07 3.22
CA ALA A 198 27.40 -4.11 3.46
C ALA A 198 28.00 -4.03 4.87
N ASP A 199 28.19 -2.82 5.39
CA ASP A 199 28.66 -2.55 6.75
C ASP A 199 27.56 -2.76 7.82
N GLY A 200 26.32 -3.09 7.41
CA GLY A 200 25.18 -3.35 8.29
C GLY A 200 24.58 -2.10 8.96
N LYS A 201 24.93 -0.90 8.48
CA LYS A 201 24.57 0.41 9.04
C LYS A 201 23.17 0.86 8.60
N TRP A 202 22.16 0.04 8.88
CA TRP A 202 20.80 0.22 8.38
C TRP A 202 20.13 1.53 8.82
N ASP A 203 20.40 2.01 10.05
CA ASP A 203 19.82 3.25 10.56
C ASP A 203 20.47 4.50 9.93
N GLU A 204 21.79 4.48 9.69
CA GLU A 204 22.50 5.55 8.96
C GLU A 204 22.06 5.58 7.49
N LEU A 205 21.98 4.41 6.84
CA LEU A 205 21.48 4.28 5.47
C LEU A 205 20.06 4.82 5.33
N LYS A 206 19.16 4.44 6.26
CA LYS A 206 17.77 4.91 6.22
C LYS A 206 17.67 6.42 6.42
N LYS A 207 18.39 6.98 7.41
CA LYS A 207 18.40 8.43 7.63
C LYS A 207 18.89 9.16 6.37
N TRP A 208 19.91 8.62 5.69
CA TRP A 208 20.39 9.20 4.44
C TRP A 208 19.35 9.11 3.32
N GLN A 209 18.68 7.97 3.14
CA GLN A 209 17.58 7.80 2.19
C GLN A 209 16.39 8.75 2.47
N ASP A 210 16.10 9.06 3.74
CA ASP A 210 15.09 10.05 4.12
C ASP A 210 15.52 11.52 3.80
N GLU A 211 16.82 11.76 3.54
CA GLU A 211 17.42 13.06 3.16
C GLU A 211 17.69 13.19 1.64
N LEU A 212 17.67 12.10 0.87
CA LEU A 212 17.94 12.08 -0.59
C LEU A 212 16.68 12.46 -1.42
N ASP A 213 16.88 13.21 -2.52
CA ASP A 213 15.81 13.46 -3.51
C ASP A 213 15.89 12.44 -4.65
N GLY A 214 15.29 11.27 -4.44
CA GLY A 214 15.19 10.20 -5.44
C GLY A 214 16.54 9.64 -5.87
N GLY A 215 17.41 9.34 -4.90
CA GLY A 215 18.76 8.86 -5.14
C GLY A 215 19.80 9.93 -5.52
N LYS A 216 19.48 11.23 -5.44
CA LYS A 216 20.46 12.34 -5.55
C LYS A 216 20.86 12.86 -4.18
N ALA A 217 22.17 12.99 -3.98
CA ALA A 217 22.79 13.67 -2.83
C ALA A 217 22.94 15.18 -3.07
#